data_AF-A0A6P8YNQ3-F1
#
_entry.id   AF-A0A6P8YNQ3-F1
#
_cell.length_a   1.000
_cell.length_b   1.000
_cell.length_c   1.000
_cell.angle_alpha   90.00
_cell.angle_beta   90.00
_cell.angle_gamma   90.00
#
_symmetry.space_group_name_H-M   'P 1'
#
loop_
_entity.id
_entity.type
_entity.pdbx_description
1 polymer ?
#
loop_
_entity_poly.entity_id
_entity_poly.type
_entity_poly.pdbx_seq_one_letter_code
_entity_poly.pdbx_strand_id
1 'polypeptide(L)'
;MKEVGRKRAACCSLLLTMAAVFLGGYELEHKHLECPANWESDYLSEEGCDDTADKLCLSPSAWTDVLERFKLAWSFWELSKKDKAREYLVECYMRLLPDPVFHKDCGLVGDYRPALRLVLDSTWAMMRVECVVDQHDAVNLNKFVASVQPLSKLDEKQRAAVYAIRGCLAPDQDRQRWLRKSIKLSPGEGQWGYYLGWMLQEDRHGKKTPSKEELRLLRNAYKLRKDPDSILRLARSLIECGPSRLAEAEALVEEALTLYPDHPRALTNGANLLARLRENSPAVLRRMHHLYKRAQTIVGDRAFIHLKLAALCFMSGMKEEGDEHLNFAFDLNPSVCKIFVENTGMPIRLD
;
A
#
# COMPACT_ATOMS: atom_id res chain seq x y z
N MET A 1 21.77 0.75 2.84
CA MET A 1 20.74 0.18 1.93
C MET A 1 21.13 0.22 0.45
N LYS A 2 21.57 1.35 -0.15
CA LYS A 2 21.96 1.42 -1.58
C LYS A 2 23.05 0.41 -2.02
N GLU A 3 24.00 0.11 -1.14
CA GLU A 3 25.06 -0.87 -1.43
C GLU A 3 24.57 -2.32 -1.37
N VAL A 4 23.52 -2.59 -0.59
CA VAL A 4 22.90 -3.92 -0.44
C VAL A 4 22.05 -4.25 -1.67
N GLY A 5 21.29 -3.28 -2.19
CA GLY A 5 20.50 -3.44 -3.43
C GLY A 5 21.37 -3.68 -4.67
N ARG A 6 22.47 -2.93 -4.84
CA ARG A 6 23.43 -3.17 -5.95
C ARG A 6 24.17 -4.50 -5.83
N LYS A 7 24.55 -4.91 -4.62
CA LYS A 7 25.19 -6.22 -4.39
C LYS A 7 24.23 -7.39 -4.65
N ARG A 8 22.91 -7.20 -4.48
CA ARG A 8 21.89 -8.22 -4.75
C ARG A 8 21.46 -8.35 -6.20
N ALA A 9 21.33 -7.25 -6.96
CA ALA A 9 21.15 -7.35 -8.42
C ALA A 9 22.33 -8.09 -9.08
N ALA A 10 23.55 -7.85 -8.57
CA ALA A 10 24.73 -8.62 -8.94
C ALA A 10 24.65 -10.08 -8.47
N CYS A 11 24.15 -10.39 -7.26
CA CYS A 11 23.94 -11.77 -6.79
C CYS A 11 22.85 -12.53 -7.54
N CYS A 12 21.72 -11.91 -7.91
CA CYS A 12 20.72 -12.53 -8.78
C CYS A 12 21.35 -12.88 -10.13
N SER A 13 22.06 -11.93 -10.76
CA SER A 13 22.80 -12.16 -12.00
C SER A 13 23.85 -13.29 -11.88
N LEU A 14 24.59 -13.34 -10.77
CA LEU A 14 25.57 -14.40 -10.49
C LEU A 14 24.93 -15.76 -10.21
N LEU A 15 23.87 -15.83 -9.42
CA LEU A 15 23.13 -17.07 -9.13
C LEU A 15 22.50 -17.64 -10.40
N LEU A 16 22.00 -16.78 -11.28
CA LEU A 16 21.49 -17.14 -12.61
C LEU A 16 22.60 -17.64 -13.55
N THR A 17 23.77 -17.00 -13.50
CA THR A 17 24.93 -17.46 -14.28
C THR A 17 25.41 -18.83 -13.78
N MET A 18 25.39 -19.06 -12.47
CA MET A 18 25.73 -20.35 -11.88
C MET A 18 24.67 -21.43 -12.17
N ALA A 19 23.38 -21.10 -12.12
CA ALA A 19 22.29 -22.02 -12.51
C ALA A 19 22.36 -22.38 -14.00
N ALA A 20 22.70 -21.41 -14.88
CA ALA A 20 22.90 -21.65 -16.31
C ALA A 20 24.11 -22.57 -16.59
N VAL A 21 25.17 -22.48 -15.78
CA VAL A 21 26.33 -23.39 -15.85
C VAL A 21 26.00 -24.80 -15.35
N PHE A 22 25.18 -24.94 -14.31
CA PHE A 22 24.77 -26.24 -13.76
C PHE A 22 23.67 -26.97 -14.57
N LEU A 23 22.84 -26.25 -15.33
CA LEU A 23 21.69 -26.81 -16.06
C LEU A 23 21.87 -26.85 -17.58
N GLY A 24 23.12 -26.75 -18.09
CA GLY A 24 23.42 -26.98 -19.50
C GLY A 24 23.12 -25.81 -20.44
N GLY A 25 23.30 -24.56 -20.00
CA GLY A 25 23.30 -23.39 -20.88
C GLY A 25 21.94 -22.76 -21.16
N TYR A 26 20.90 -23.07 -20.38
CA TYR A 26 19.62 -22.37 -20.47
C TYR A 26 19.68 -21.03 -19.75
N GLU A 27 19.98 -19.96 -20.49
CA GLU A 27 19.84 -18.59 -19.99
C GLU A 27 18.35 -18.22 -20.04
N LEU A 28 17.72 -18.09 -18.86
CA LEU A 28 16.34 -17.61 -18.75
C LEU A 28 16.31 -16.13 -19.14
N GLU A 29 15.74 -15.79 -20.30
CA GLU A 29 15.50 -14.40 -20.69
C GLU A 29 14.39 -13.77 -19.81
N HIS A 30 14.68 -13.42 -18.56
CA HIS A 30 13.69 -12.80 -17.66
C HIS A 30 13.73 -11.27 -17.68
N LYS A 31 14.66 -10.65 -18.42
CA LYS A 31 14.86 -9.19 -18.45
C LYS A 31 13.66 -8.42 -19.00
N HIS A 32 12.77 -9.08 -19.73
CA HIS A 32 11.56 -8.49 -20.28
C HIS A 32 10.35 -8.56 -19.33
N LEU A 33 10.49 -9.24 -18.18
CA LEU A 33 9.41 -9.39 -17.19
C LEU A 33 9.18 -8.07 -16.45
N GLU A 34 7.91 -7.72 -16.26
CA GLU A 34 7.49 -6.49 -15.58
C GLU A 34 7.26 -6.79 -14.10
N CYS A 35 8.34 -6.84 -13.30
CA CYS A 35 8.28 -7.19 -11.89
C CYS A 35 9.24 -6.35 -11.01
N PRO A 36 9.00 -6.31 -9.69
CA PRO A 36 9.81 -5.55 -8.74
C PRO A 36 11.31 -5.83 -8.82
N ALA A 37 11.71 -7.07 -9.07
CA ALA A 37 13.11 -7.45 -9.22
C ALA A 37 13.80 -6.71 -10.38
N ASN A 38 13.15 -6.63 -11.55
CA ASN A 38 13.67 -5.91 -12.72
C ASN A 38 13.48 -4.39 -12.62
N TRP A 39 12.68 -3.91 -11.67
CA TRP A 39 12.46 -2.48 -11.44
C TRP A 39 13.38 -1.89 -10.37
N GLU A 40 14.22 -2.72 -9.72
CA GLU A 40 15.02 -2.35 -8.55
C GLU A 40 14.13 -1.79 -7.43
N SER A 41 12.96 -2.40 -7.23
CA SER A 41 11.96 -1.94 -6.26
C SER A 41 12.44 -2.02 -4.82
N ASP A 42 12.07 -1.00 -4.03
CA ASP A 42 12.26 -1.02 -2.58
C ASP A 42 11.36 -2.10 -1.93
N TYR A 43 11.76 -2.52 -0.73
CA TYR A 43 11.00 -3.44 0.10
C TYR A 43 10.91 -2.93 1.54
N LEU A 44 9.92 -3.44 2.27
CA LEU A 44 9.68 -3.09 3.66
C LEU A 44 10.63 -3.84 4.60
N SER A 45 10.97 -3.22 5.74
CA SER A 45 11.56 -3.97 6.86
C SER A 45 10.55 -5.02 7.38
N GLU A 46 11.02 -5.94 8.23
CA GLU A 46 10.14 -6.92 8.87
C GLU A 46 9.00 -6.24 9.65
N GLU A 47 9.34 -5.24 10.48
CA GLU A 47 8.35 -4.46 11.23
C GLU A 47 7.39 -3.71 10.29
N GLY A 48 7.90 -3.18 9.17
CA GLY A 48 7.06 -2.54 8.15
C GLY A 48 6.11 -3.52 7.46
N CYS A 49 6.52 -4.78 7.28
CA CYS A 49 5.64 -5.84 6.77
C CYS A 49 4.53 -6.15 7.78
N ASP A 50 4.86 -6.31 9.05
CA ASP A 50 3.88 -6.58 10.11
C ASP A 50 2.87 -5.43 10.25
N ASP A 51 3.33 -4.19 10.17
CA ASP A 51 2.46 -3.00 10.21
C ASP A 51 1.55 -2.87 9.00
N THR A 52 2.10 -3.12 7.81
CA THR A 52 1.30 -3.13 6.58
C THR A 52 0.26 -4.24 6.63
N ALA A 53 0.64 -5.44 7.10
CA ALA A 53 -0.25 -6.58 7.23
C ALA A 53 -1.41 -6.33 8.20
N ASP A 54 -1.13 -5.74 9.38
CA ASP A 54 -2.15 -5.38 10.37
C ASP A 54 -3.18 -4.37 9.82
N LYS A 55 -2.72 -3.48 8.91
CA LYS A 55 -3.52 -2.41 8.30
C LYS A 55 -4.19 -2.80 6.97
N LEU A 56 -3.99 -4.02 6.46
CA LEU A 56 -4.58 -4.45 5.18
C LEU A 56 -6.11 -4.30 5.14
N CYS A 57 -6.78 -4.50 6.28
CA CYS A 57 -8.23 -4.32 6.42
C CYS A 57 -8.70 -2.87 6.21
N LEU A 58 -7.78 -1.90 6.22
CA LEU A 58 -8.06 -0.51 5.89
C LEU A 58 -7.95 -0.23 4.38
N SER A 59 -7.66 -1.20 3.53
CA SER A 59 -7.50 -0.92 2.10
C SER A 59 -8.74 -0.20 1.54
N PRO A 60 -8.59 0.98 0.91
CA PRO A 60 -9.71 1.83 0.44
C PRO A 60 -10.45 1.26 -0.78
N SER A 61 -9.84 0.29 -1.44
CA SER A 61 -10.34 -0.35 -2.64
C SER A 61 -9.67 -1.70 -2.81
N ALA A 62 -10.29 -2.59 -3.58
CA ALA A 62 -9.69 -3.87 -3.91
C ALA A 62 -8.37 -3.71 -4.68
N TRP A 63 -8.23 -2.66 -5.50
CA TRP A 63 -6.99 -2.36 -6.19
C TRP A 63 -5.86 -2.07 -5.21
N THR A 64 -6.09 -1.20 -4.22
CA THR A 64 -5.08 -0.89 -3.21
C THR A 64 -4.77 -2.11 -2.33
N ASP A 65 -5.77 -2.93 -2.00
CA ASP A 65 -5.54 -4.19 -1.27
C ASP A 65 -4.60 -5.13 -2.04
N VAL A 66 -4.80 -5.29 -3.36
CA VAL A 66 -3.87 -6.07 -4.20
C VAL A 66 -2.47 -5.46 -4.20
N LEU A 67 -2.33 -4.13 -4.29
CA LEU A 67 -1.00 -3.50 -4.29
C LEU A 67 -0.27 -3.64 -2.95
N GLU A 68 -0.95 -3.49 -1.81
CA GLU A 68 -0.34 -3.65 -0.50
C GLU A 68 0.09 -5.11 -0.26
N ARG A 69 -0.74 -6.08 -0.64
CA ARG A 69 -0.37 -7.51 -0.61
C ARG A 69 0.78 -7.83 -1.54
N PHE A 70 0.79 -7.23 -2.71
CA PHE A 70 1.87 -7.41 -3.67
C PHE A 70 3.20 -6.85 -3.13
N LYS A 71 3.15 -5.71 -2.46
CA LYS A 71 4.31 -5.13 -1.75
C LYS A 71 4.77 -6.03 -0.60
N LEU A 72 3.85 -6.62 0.16
CA LEU A 72 4.16 -7.61 1.19
C LEU A 72 4.83 -8.86 0.61
N ALA A 73 4.27 -9.40 -0.48
CA ALA A 73 4.83 -10.57 -1.18
C ALA A 73 6.28 -10.31 -1.61
N TRP A 74 6.53 -9.16 -2.25
CA TRP A 74 7.89 -8.76 -2.64
C TRP A 74 8.81 -8.56 -1.43
N SER A 75 8.31 -7.93 -0.37
CA SER A 75 9.13 -7.66 0.82
C SER A 75 9.51 -8.93 1.57
N PHE A 76 8.57 -9.86 1.75
CA PHE A 76 8.87 -11.15 2.36
C PHE A 76 9.83 -11.99 1.51
N TRP A 77 9.76 -11.87 0.18
CA TRP A 77 10.74 -12.51 -0.69
C TRP A 77 12.15 -11.99 -0.43
N GLU A 78 12.34 -10.67 -0.43
CA GLU A 78 13.63 -10.03 -0.15
C GLU A 78 14.16 -10.30 1.28
N LEU A 79 13.25 -10.53 2.23
CA LEU A 79 13.57 -10.96 3.59
C LEU A 79 13.78 -12.48 3.72
N SER A 80 13.84 -13.21 2.60
CA SER A 80 14.03 -14.68 2.55
C SER A 80 12.92 -15.49 3.23
N LYS A 81 11.74 -14.91 3.45
CA LYS A 81 10.53 -15.58 3.98
C LYS A 81 9.66 -16.08 2.82
N LYS A 82 10.21 -17.03 2.05
CA LYS A 82 9.66 -17.46 0.75
C LYS A 82 8.23 -17.99 0.82
N ASP A 83 7.83 -18.66 1.90
CA ASP A 83 6.47 -19.19 2.04
C ASP A 83 5.43 -18.09 2.24
N LYS A 84 5.71 -17.11 3.12
CA LYS A 84 4.87 -15.91 3.27
C LYS A 84 4.78 -15.11 1.96
N ALA A 85 5.89 -14.99 1.24
CA ALA A 85 5.90 -14.31 -0.05
C ALA A 85 4.93 -14.96 -1.04
N ARG A 86 4.93 -16.29 -1.12
CA ARG A 86 4.00 -17.05 -1.99
C ARG A 86 2.57 -16.93 -1.53
N GLU A 87 2.31 -17.02 -0.24
CA GLU A 87 0.97 -16.85 0.35
C GLU A 87 0.34 -15.52 -0.08
N TYR A 88 1.01 -14.40 0.16
CA TYR A 88 0.51 -13.09 -0.26
C TYR A 88 0.37 -12.95 -1.78
N LEU A 89 1.26 -13.57 -2.55
CA LEU A 89 1.16 -13.53 -4.01
C LEU A 89 -0.05 -14.33 -4.51
N VAL A 90 -0.38 -15.47 -3.88
CA VAL A 90 -1.62 -16.22 -4.13
C VAL A 90 -2.84 -15.39 -3.75
N GLU A 91 -2.82 -14.70 -2.61
CA GLU A 91 -3.91 -13.81 -2.22
C GLU A 91 -4.15 -12.68 -3.24
N CYS A 92 -3.09 -12.14 -3.85
CA CYS A 92 -3.24 -11.21 -4.97
C CYS A 92 -4.05 -11.86 -6.11
N TYR A 93 -3.68 -13.07 -6.55
CA TYR A 93 -4.41 -13.78 -7.61
C TYR A 93 -5.87 -14.06 -7.24
N MET A 94 -6.15 -14.40 -5.98
CA MET A 94 -7.51 -14.63 -5.50
C MET A 94 -8.41 -13.41 -5.73
N ARG A 95 -7.87 -12.20 -5.58
CA ARG A 95 -8.61 -10.95 -5.86
C ARG A 95 -8.77 -10.63 -7.35
N LEU A 96 -8.06 -11.33 -8.23
CA LEU A 96 -8.27 -11.25 -9.67
C LEU A 96 -9.37 -12.21 -10.15
N LEU A 97 -9.70 -13.27 -9.41
CA LEU A 97 -10.70 -14.26 -9.83
C LEU A 97 -12.08 -13.62 -9.90
N PRO A 98 -12.90 -13.82 -10.96
CA PRO A 98 -14.17 -13.13 -11.21
C PRO A 98 -15.33 -13.57 -10.29
N ASP A 99 -15.05 -13.76 -9.00
CA ASP A 99 -16.03 -14.18 -8.00
C ASP A 99 -16.69 -12.98 -7.30
N PRO A 100 -18.03 -12.87 -7.29
CA PRO A 100 -18.77 -11.80 -6.62
C PRO A 100 -18.37 -11.57 -5.15
N VAL A 101 -17.89 -12.61 -4.45
CA VAL A 101 -17.41 -12.53 -3.07
C VAL A 101 -16.22 -11.58 -2.93
N PHE A 102 -15.38 -11.47 -3.97
CA PHE A 102 -14.22 -10.57 -3.98
C PHE A 102 -14.46 -9.24 -4.69
N HIS A 103 -15.63 -9.02 -5.32
CA HIS A 103 -15.82 -7.99 -6.36
C HIS A 103 -16.80 -6.84 -6.09
N LYS A 104 -17.34 -6.67 -4.87
CA LYS A 104 -18.34 -5.62 -4.61
C LYS A 104 -17.88 -4.19 -4.96
N ASP A 105 -16.57 -3.90 -4.95
CA ASP A 105 -15.98 -2.58 -5.30
C ASP A 105 -14.76 -2.69 -6.28
N CYS A 106 -14.81 -3.64 -7.22
CA CYS A 106 -13.65 -4.03 -8.02
C CYS A 106 -13.47 -3.34 -9.38
N GLY A 107 -14.09 -2.18 -9.63
CA GLY A 107 -14.02 -1.50 -10.94
C GLY A 107 -12.58 -1.42 -11.50
N LEU A 108 -11.63 -0.92 -10.69
CA LEU A 108 -10.22 -0.86 -11.08
C LEU A 108 -9.58 -2.23 -11.32
N VAL A 109 -9.86 -3.20 -10.45
CA VAL A 109 -9.28 -4.55 -10.58
C VAL A 109 -9.78 -5.21 -11.86
N GLY A 110 -11.06 -5.04 -12.19
CA GLY A 110 -11.66 -5.51 -13.45
C GLY A 110 -11.06 -4.81 -14.67
N ASP A 111 -11.10 -3.47 -14.69
CA ASP A 111 -10.65 -2.64 -15.81
C ASP A 111 -9.17 -2.84 -16.14
N TYR A 112 -8.36 -3.08 -15.12
CA TYR A 112 -6.90 -3.21 -15.23
C TYR A 112 -6.40 -4.62 -14.91
N ARG A 113 -7.27 -5.63 -14.96
CA ARG A 113 -6.91 -7.03 -14.70
C ARG A 113 -5.72 -7.52 -15.54
N PRO A 114 -5.61 -7.22 -16.85
CA PRO A 114 -4.46 -7.65 -17.64
C PRO A 114 -3.14 -7.03 -17.17
N ALA A 115 -3.16 -5.79 -16.69
CA ALA A 115 -1.98 -5.12 -16.14
C ALA A 115 -1.54 -5.75 -14.81
N LEU A 116 -2.48 -6.02 -13.90
CA LEU A 116 -2.20 -6.72 -12.65
C LEU A 116 -1.65 -8.12 -12.93
N ARG A 117 -2.32 -8.87 -13.82
CA ARG A 117 -1.89 -10.22 -14.18
C ARG A 117 -0.49 -10.24 -14.77
N LEU A 118 -0.16 -9.32 -15.68
CA LEU A 118 1.19 -9.22 -16.23
C LEU A 118 2.24 -9.11 -15.11
N VAL A 119 2.02 -8.21 -14.16
CA VAL A 119 2.97 -7.95 -13.08
C VAL A 119 3.07 -9.12 -12.12
N LEU A 120 1.94 -9.74 -11.77
CA LEU A 120 1.89 -10.91 -10.90
C LEU A 120 2.54 -12.14 -11.55
N ASP A 121 2.22 -12.43 -12.82
CA ASP A 121 2.78 -13.57 -13.58
C ASP A 121 4.30 -13.37 -13.74
N SER A 122 4.73 -12.15 -14.07
CA SER A 122 6.16 -11.76 -14.14
C SER A 122 6.89 -11.96 -12.82
N THR A 123 6.25 -11.60 -11.71
CA THR A 123 6.85 -11.71 -10.38
C THR A 123 6.92 -13.16 -9.93
N TRP A 124 5.85 -13.93 -10.15
CA TRP A 124 5.82 -15.36 -9.87
C TRP A 124 6.90 -16.11 -10.66
N ALA A 125 7.03 -15.81 -11.96
CA ALA A 125 8.07 -16.37 -12.80
C ALA A 125 9.47 -16.08 -12.21
N MET A 126 9.74 -14.81 -11.86
CA MET A 126 11.02 -14.42 -11.29
C MET A 126 11.30 -15.13 -9.95
N MET A 127 10.31 -15.20 -9.04
CA MET A 127 10.48 -15.91 -7.77
C MET A 127 10.75 -17.41 -7.97
N ARG A 128 10.22 -18.02 -9.03
CA ARG A 128 10.44 -19.45 -9.34
C ARG A 128 11.83 -19.74 -9.91
N VAL A 129 12.49 -18.77 -10.56
CA VAL A 129 13.85 -18.93 -11.09
C VAL A 129 14.83 -19.40 -10.00
N GLU A 130 14.76 -18.82 -8.80
CA GLU A 130 15.64 -19.20 -7.68
C GLU A 130 15.30 -20.57 -7.06
N CYS A 131 14.19 -21.18 -7.46
CA CYS A 131 13.71 -22.45 -6.90
C CYS A 131 13.83 -23.61 -7.89
N VAL A 132 14.47 -23.40 -9.06
CA VAL A 132 14.66 -24.46 -10.06
C VAL A 132 15.69 -25.45 -9.53
N VAL A 133 15.26 -26.70 -9.34
CA VAL A 133 16.10 -27.78 -8.81
C VAL A 133 16.59 -28.75 -9.87
N ASP A 134 15.91 -28.81 -11.03
CA ASP A 134 16.26 -29.72 -12.12
C ASP A 134 15.89 -29.18 -13.51
N GLN A 135 16.25 -29.95 -14.55
CA GLN A 135 16.03 -29.60 -15.94
C GLN A 135 14.54 -29.60 -16.33
N HIS A 136 13.70 -30.43 -15.72
CA HIS A 136 12.27 -30.47 -16.01
C HIS A 136 11.58 -29.20 -15.51
N ASP A 137 11.91 -28.77 -14.30
CA ASP A 137 11.48 -27.50 -13.72
C ASP A 137 11.92 -26.30 -14.57
N ALA A 138 13.16 -26.33 -15.08
CA ALA A 138 13.66 -25.28 -15.96
C ALA A 138 12.85 -25.18 -17.27
N VAL A 139 12.51 -26.32 -17.90
CA VAL A 139 11.69 -26.34 -19.12
C VAL A 139 10.28 -25.82 -18.86
N ASN A 140 9.66 -26.21 -17.75
CA ASN A 140 8.32 -25.75 -17.39
C ASN A 140 8.32 -24.25 -17.08
N LEU A 141 9.33 -23.75 -16.36
CA LEU A 141 9.48 -22.33 -16.08
C LEU A 141 9.69 -21.52 -17.36
N ASN A 142 10.50 -22.00 -18.30
CA ASN A 142 10.69 -21.34 -19.61
C ASN A 142 9.38 -21.24 -20.41
N LYS A 143 8.58 -22.31 -20.43
CA LYS A 143 7.25 -22.28 -21.06
C LYS A 143 6.33 -21.27 -20.38
N PHE A 144 6.37 -21.20 -19.04
CA PHE A 144 5.58 -20.22 -18.30
C PHE A 144 6.02 -18.78 -18.59
N VAL A 145 7.33 -18.48 -18.52
CA VAL A 145 7.91 -17.17 -18.87
C VAL A 145 7.50 -16.76 -20.28
N ALA A 146 7.64 -17.65 -21.27
CA ALA A 146 7.23 -17.39 -22.64
C ALA A 146 5.72 -17.15 -22.82
N SER A 147 4.89 -17.61 -21.87
CA SER A 147 3.44 -17.38 -21.86
C SER A 147 3.04 -16.04 -21.23
N VAL A 148 3.94 -15.38 -20.50
CA VAL A 148 3.67 -14.07 -19.89
C VAL A 148 3.49 -13.03 -21.00
N GLN A 149 2.33 -12.38 -21.01
CA GLN A 149 2.00 -11.37 -22.01
C GLN A 149 2.97 -10.18 -21.94
N PRO A 150 3.67 -9.81 -23.02
CA PRO A 150 4.58 -8.67 -22.96
C PRO A 150 3.84 -7.33 -22.84
N LEU A 151 4.46 -6.34 -22.19
CA LEU A 151 3.90 -5.00 -21.97
C LEU A 151 3.40 -4.33 -23.28
N SER A 152 4.08 -4.58 -24.40
CA SER A 152 3.75 -4.03 -25.72
C SER A 152 2.39 -4.50 -26.27
N LYS A 153 1.84 -5.60 -25.75
CA LYS A 153 0.53 -6.15 -26.13
C LYS A 153 -0.62 -5.60 -25.29
N LEU A 154 -0.33 -4.88 -24.21
CA LEU A 154 -1.35 -4.18 -23.43
C LEU A 154 -1.76 -2.87 -24.13
N ASP A 155 -3.00 -2.44 -23.97
CA ASP A 155 -3.44 -1.12 -24.44
C ASP A 155 -2.83 0.03 -23.62
N GLU A 156 -3.08 1.28 -24.02
CA GLU A 156 -2.52 2.46 -23.33
C GLU A 156 -2.96 2.58 -21.87
N LYS A 157 -4.23 2.27 -21.56
CA LYS A 157 -4.76 2.35 -20.20
C LYS A 157 -4.13 1.28 -19.32
N GLN A 158 -4.02 0.06 -19.83
CA GLN A 158 -3.39 -1.06 -19.14
C GLN A 158 -1.89 -0.81 -18.91
N ARG A 159 -1.17 -0.28 -19.91
CA ARG A 159 0.23 0.13 -19.72
C ARG A 159 0.37 1.24 -18.68
N ALA A 160 -0.57 2.20 -18.64
CA ALA A 160 -0.60 3.22 -17.60
C ALA A 160 -0.71 2.58 -16.20
N ALA A 161 -1.55 1.56 -16.03
CA ALA A 161 -1.67 0.83 -14.78
C ALA A 161 -0.37 0.11 -14.38
N VAL A 162 0.32 -0.55 -15.30
CA VAL A 162 1.65 -1.15 -15.02
C VAL A 162 2.64 -0.09 -14.54
N TYR A 163 2.68 1.08 -15.18
CA TYR A 163 3.55 2.18 -14.72
C TYR A 163 3.13 2.77 -13.38
N ALA A 164 1.84 2.76 -13.04
CA ALA A 164 1.42 3.17 -11.71
C ALA A 164 1.85 2.17 -10.64
N ILE A 165 1.66 0.87 -10.87
CA ILE A 165 2.15 -0.20 -9.98
C ILE A 165 3.64 -0.04 -9.75
N ARG A 166 4.40 0.11 -10.84
CA ARG A 166 5.85 0.37 -10.78
C ARG A 166 6.15 1.63 -9.97
N GLY A 167 5.41 2.71 -10.17
CA GLY A 167 5.57 3.95 -9.40
C GLY A 167 5.32 3.78 -7.90
N CYS A 168 4.40 2.90 -7.50
CA CYS A 168 4.12 2.60 -6.09
C CYS A 168 5.21 1.72 -5.44
N LEU A 169 5.97 0.97 -6.23
CA LEU A 169 7.00 0.04 -5.74
C LEU A 169 8.44 0.49 -6.05
N ALA A 170 8.62 1.50 -6.89
CA ALA A 170 9.95 2.00 -7.25
C ALA A 170 10.64 2.67 -6.06
N PRO A 171 11.98 2.80 -6.11
CA PRO A 171 12.70 3.66 -5.18
C PRO A 171 12.22 5.11 -5.24
N ASP A 172 12.29 5.83 -4.12
CA ASP A 172 11.72 7.19 -3.95
C ASP A 172 12.07 8.14 -5.11
N GLN A 173 13.32 8.09 -5.59
CA GLN A 173 13.81 8.94 -6.69
C GLN A 173 13.12 8.71 -8.05
N ASP A 174 12.52 7.53 -8.29
CA ASP A 174 11.92 7.14 -9.56
C ASP A 174 10.38 7.07 -9.51
N ARG A 175 9.77 7.06 -8.32
CA ARG A 175 8.31 6.94 -8.14
C ARG A 175 7.55 8.00 -8.93
N GLN A 176 7.96 9.27 -8.82
CA GLN A 176 7.27 10.37 -9.50
C GLN A 176 7.33 10.24 -11.02
N ARG A 177 8.47 9.78 -11.56
CA ARG A 177 8.66 9.61 -12.99
C ARG A 177 7.66 8.60 -13.57
N TRP A 178 7.47 7.47 -12.90
CA TRP A 178 6.55 6.43 -13.34
C TRP A 178 5.09 6.82 -13.20
N LEU A 179 4.72 7.47 -12.08
CA LEU A 179 3.36 7.98 -11.89
C LEU A 179 3.01 9.09 -12.90
N ARG A 180 3.95 9.98 -13.22
CA ARG A 180 3.76 10.97 -14.30
C ARG A 180 3.59 10.30 -15.66
N LYS A 181 4.34 9.24 -15.95
CA LYS A 181 4.18 8.45 -17.19
C LYS A 181 2.80 7.79 -17.27
N SER A 182 2.34 7.24 -16.14
CA SER A 182 1.00 6.66 -16.03
C SER A 182 -0.11 7.68 -16.31
N ILE A 183 -0.08 8.84 -15.63
CA ILE A 183 -1.05 9.94 -15.83
C ILE A 183 -1.03 10.44 -17.27
N LYS A 184 0.14 10.52 -17.92
CA LYS A 184 0.22 10.94 -19.32
C LYS A 184 -0.51 9.98 -20.27
N LEU A 185 -0.45 8.68 -20.01
CA LEU A 185 -1.11 7.65 -20.83
C LEU A 185 -2.60 7.49 -20.49
N SER A 186 -3.00 7.78 -19.26
CA SER A 186 -4.39 7.67 -18.83
C SER A 186 -4.78 8.84 -17.92
N PRO A 187 -4.95 10.06 -18.48
CA PRO A 187 -5.22 11.27 -17.68
C PRO A 187 -6.62 11.29 -17.07
N GLY A 188 -7.53 10.46 -17.59
CA GLY A 188 -8.89 10.30 -17.07
C GLY A 188 -9.02 9.33 -15.89
N GLU A 189 -7.97 8.58 -15.56
CA GLU A 189 -7.98 7.71 -14.37
C GLU A 189 -7.50 8.49 -13.15
N GLY A 190 -8.41 8.70 -12.20
CA GLY A 190 -8.14 9.47 -10.98
C GLY A 190 -7.14 8.81 -10.03
N GLN A 191 -7.02 7.49 -10.06
CA GLN A 191 -6.17 6.72 -9.14
C GLN A 191 -4.68 7.06 -9.28
N TRP A 192 -4.21 7.29 -10.50
CA TRP A 192 -2.80 7.64 -10.76
C TRP A 192 -2.47 9.04 -10.24
N GLY A 193 -3.41 9.97 -10.43
CA GLY A 193 -3.33 11.31 -9.86
C GLY A 193 -3.34 11.29 -8.33
N TYR A 194 -4.16 10.43 -7.73
CA TYR A 194 -4.16 10.19 -6.28
C TYR A 194 -2.78 9.76 -5.78
N TYR A 195 -2.16 8.73 -6.39
CA TYR A 195 -0.86 8.24 -5.94
C TYR A 195 0.24 9.28 -6.07
N LEU A 196 0.28 10.06 -7.16
CA LEU A 196 1.24 11.16 -7.30
C LEU A 196 0.99 12.26 -6.26
N GLY A 197 -0.27 12.63 -6.03
CA GLY A 197 -0.63 13.61 -5.01
C GLY A 197 -0.28 13.15 -3.59
N TRP A 198 -0.53 11.89 -3.25
CA TRP A 198 -0.14 11.31 -1.97
C TRP A 198 1.37 11.34 -1.78
N MET A 199 2.14 10.87 -2.75
CA MET A 199 3.60 10.88 -2.65
C MET A 199 4.15 12.31 -2.54
N LEU A 200 3.64 13.28 -3.30
CA LEU A 200 4.03 14.69 -3.13
C LEU A 200 3.70 15.24 -1.74
N GLN A 201 2.65 14.74 -1.09
CA GLN A 201 2.30 15.09 0.29
C GLN A 201 3.30 14.50 1.30
N GLU A 202 3.75 13.26 1.13
CA GLU A 202 4.74 12.63 2.03
C GLU A 202 6.17 13.18 1.80
N ASP A 203 6.52 13.52 0.56
CA ASP A 203 7.82 14.08 0.16
C ASP A 203 8.04 15.56 0.60
N ARG A 204 7.14 16.13 1.41
CA ARG A 204 7.24 17.56 1.77
C ARG A 204 8.43 17.90 2.65
N HIS A 205 9.16 16.94 3.20
CA HIS A 205 10.35 17.16 4.04
C HIS A 205 10.15 18.24 5.13
N GLY A 206 9.02 18.19 5.84
CA GLY A 206 8.68 19.15 6.90
C GLY A 206 8.02 20.45 6.43
N LYS A 207 7.84 20.67 5.12
CA LYS A 207 7.04 21.80 4.61
C LYS A 207 5.56 21.58 4.94
N LYS A 208 4.98 22.52 5.71
CA LYS A 208 3.57 22.45 6.11
C LYS A 208 2.62 22.73 4.94
N THR A 209 3.03 23.53 3.96
CA THR A 209 2.13 23.98 2.89
C THR A 209 2.12 23.03 1.69
N PRO A 210 0.95 22.55 1.24
CA PRO A 210 0.82 21.77 0.01
C PRO A 210 1.24 22.55 -1.24
N SER A 211 1.79 21.85 -2.24
CA SER A 211 2.07 22.47 -3.54
C SER A 211 0.79 22.66 -4.37
N LYS A 212 0.82 23.59 -5.33
CA LYS A 212 -0.29 23.77 -6.29
C LYS A 212 -0.53 22.50 -7.12
N GLU A 213 0.55 21.78 -7.48
CA GLU A 213 0.45 20.53 -8.23
C GLU A 213 -0.25 19.45 -7.41
N GLU A 214 0.14 19.28 -6.16
CA GLU A 214 -0.45 18.30 -5.25
C GLU A 214 -1.96 18.51 -5.10
N LEU A 215 -2.39 19.74 -4.78
CA LEU A 215 -3.81 20.07 -4.66
C LEU A 215 -4.57 19.83 -5.96
N ARG A 216 -3.99 20.16 -7.11
CA ARG A 216 -4.61 19.90 -8.43
C ARG A 216 -4.81 18.41 -8.66
N LEU A 217 -3.80 17.59 -8.36
CA LEU A 217 -3.86 16.14 -8.52
C LEU A 217 -4.92 15.52 -7.61
N LEU A 218 -4.93 15.88 -6.32
CA LEU A 218 -5.89 15.37 -5.35
C LEU A 218 -7.32 15.82 -5.65
N ARG A 219 -7.53 17.07 -6.08
CA ARG A 219 -8.86 17.53 -6.54
C ARG A 219 -9.35 16.78 -7.76
N ASN A 220 -8.47 16.49 -8.72
CA ASN A 220 -8.84 15.71 -9.90
C ASN A 220 -9.17 14.27 -9.53
N ALA A 221 -8.37 13.63 -8.66
CA ALA A 221 -8.65 12.29 -8.16
C ALA A 221 -10.02 12.21 -7.45
N TYR A 222 -10.30 13.16 -6.55
CA TYR A 222 -11.59 13.30 -5.88
C TYR A 222 -12.75 13.41 -6.89
N LYS A 223 -12.63 14.28 -7.89
CA LYS A 223 -13.67 14.45 -8.93
C LYS A 223 -13.92 13.19 -9.76
N LEU A 224 -12.88 12.41 -10.04
CA LEU A 224 -12.96 11.26 -10.94
C LEU A 224 -13.42 9.98 -10.24
N ARG A 225 -13.10 9.80 -8.94
CA ARG A 225 -13.37 8.54 -8.23
C ARG A 225 -14.26 8.68 -7.02
N LYS A 226 -14.12 9.77 -6.27
CA LYS A 226 -14.86 10.05 -5.05
C LYS A 226 -14.81 8.91 -4.00
N ASP A 227 -13.74 8.13 -4.00
CA ASP A 227 -13.49 7.06 -3.02
C ASP A 227 -12.95 7.62 -1.69
N PRO A 228 -12.99 6.85 -0.58
CA PRO A 228 -12.58 7.34 0.74
C PRO A 228 -11.18 7.97 0.77
N ASP A 229 -10.23 7.38 0.04
CA ASP A 229 -8.84 7.82 0.03
C ASP A 229 -8.70 9.15 -0.71
N SER A 230 -9.33 9.29 -1.87
CA SER A 230 -9.33 10.53 -2.64
C SER A 230 -9.94 11.71 -1.85
N ILE A 231 -11.04 11.46 -1.13
CA ILE A 231 -11.73 12.47 -0.31
C ILE A 231 -10.86 12.88 0.87
N LEU A 232 -10.44 11.92 1.69
CA LEU A 232 -9.75 12.19 2.96
C LEU A 232 -8.32 12.69 2.75
N ARG A 233 -7.66 12.26 1.67
CA ARG A 233 -6.33 12.78 1.32
C ARG A 233 -6.40 14.24 0.88
N LEU A 234 -7.42 14.63 0.10
CA LEU A 234 -7.66 16.02 -0.24
C LEU A 234 -7.98 16.86 1.01
N ALA A 235 -8.83 16.35 1.91
CA ALA A 235 -9.13 17.00 3.18
C ALA A 235 -7.87 17.24 4.01
N ARG A 236 -6.97 16.26 4.10
CA ARG A 236 -5.66 16.40 4.77
C ARG A 236 -4.84 17.55 4.20
N SER A 237 -4.70 17.65 2.87
CA SER A 237 -3.96 18.75 2.25
C SER A 237 -4.64 20.10 2.47
N LEU A 238 -5.97 20.16 2.48
CA LEU A 238 -6.70 21.40 2.75
C LEU A 238 -6.53 21.89 4.19
N ILE A 239 -6.50 20.99 5.18
CA ILE A 239 -6.16 21.35 6.57
C ILE A 239 -4.79 22.03 6.62
N GLU A 240 -3.84 21.50 5.85
CA GLU A 240 -2.46 21.97 5.78
C GLU A 240 -2.30 23.30 5.00
N CYS A 241 -3.32 23.73 4.24
CA CYS A 241 -3.39 25.08 3.69
C CYS A 241 -3.74 26.15 4.75
N GLY A 242 -4.21 25.77 5.93
CA GLY A 242 -4.54 26.66 7.02
C GLY A 242 -6.01 27.09 7.09
N PRO A 243 -6.33 28.09 7.95
CA PRO A 243 -7.70 28.40 8.39
C PRO A 243 -8.72 28.62 7.26
N SER A 244 -8.29 29.24 6.14
CA SER A 244 -9.16 29.56 5.01
C SER A 244 -9.71 28.34 4.25
N ARG A 245 -9.19 27.14 4.54
CA ARG A 245 -9.59 25.89 3.89
C ARG A 245 -10.19 24.87 4.86
N LEU A 246 -10.28 25.18 6.16
CA LEU A 246 -10.77 24.22 7.17
C LEU A 246 -12.24 23.85 6.95
N ALA A 247 -13.10 24.79 6.59
CA ALA A 247 -14.50 24.51 6.30
C ALA A 247 -14.67 23.54 5.11
N GLU A 248 -13.85 23.70 4.06
CA GLU A 248 -13.85 22.80 2.91
C GLU A 248 -13.34 21.40 3.30
N ALA A 249 -12.26 21.34 4.09
CA ALA A 249 -11.72 20.07 4.57
C ALA A 249 -12.71 19.32 5.49
N GLU A 250 -13.39 20.04 6.37
CA GLU A 250 -14.42 19.47 7.24
C GLU A 250 -15.59 18.91 6.44
N ALA A 251 -16.08 19.64 5.44
CA ALA A 251 -17.13 19.15 4.55
C ALA A 251 -16.73 17.84 3.85
N LEU A 252 -15.48 17.71 3.44
CA LEU A 252 -14.96 16.46 2.84
C LEU A 252 -14.88 15.31 3.86
N VAL A 253 -14.47 15.57 5.10
CA VAL A 253 -14.46 14.53 6.15
C VAL A 253 -15.88 14.04 6.44
N GLU A 254 -16.84 14.95 6.57
CA GLU A 254 -18.25 14.61 6.76
C GLU A 254 -18.83 13.87 5.54
N GLU A 255 -18.46 14.29 4.32
CA GLU A 255 -18.83 13.61 3.08
C GLU A 255 -18.31 12.17 3.05
N ALA A 256 -17.03 11.94 3.39
CA ALA A 256 -16.46 10.59 3.44
C ALA A 256 -17.19 9.69 4.45
N LEU A 257 -17.47 10.21 5.65
CA LEU A 257 -18.19 9.47 6.68
C LEU A 257 -19.65 9.19 6.31
N THR A 258 -20.26 10.06 5.50
CA THR A 258 -21.65 9.90 5.03
C THR A 258 -21.74 8.89 3.88
N LEU A 259 -20.85 8.99 2.90
CA LEU A 259 -20.83 8.08 1.74
C LEU A 259 -20.34 6.68 2.12
N TYR A 260 -19.47 6.58 3.12
CA TYR A 260 -18.81 5.34 3.51
C TYR A 260 -18.91 5.09 5.03
N PRO A 261 -20.14 4.95 5.57
CA PRO A 261 -20.37 4.92 7.02
C PRO A 261 -19.80 3.68 7.70
N ASP A 262 -19.57 2.60 6.96
CA ASP A 262 -19.00 1.34 7.45
C ASP A 262 -17.64 1.01 6.80
N HIS A 263 -17.00 1.97 6.15
CA HIS A 263 -15.68 1.73 5.57
C HIS A 263 -14.59 1.98 6.63
N PRO A 264 -13.76 0.98 7.01
CA PRO A 264 -12.78 1.12 8.08
C PRO A 264 -11.79 2.28 7.87
N ARG A 265 -11.29 2.47 6.64
CA ARG A 265 -10.46 3.63 6.28
C ARG A 265 -11.17 4.96 6.53
N ALA A 266 -12.45 5.09 6.13
CA ALA A 266 -13.19 6.33 6.28
C ALA A 266 -13.39 6.68 7.76
N LEU A 267 -13.78 5.69 8.56
CA LEU A 267 -13.94 5.82 10.01
C LEU A 267 -12.63 6.23 10.70
N THR A 268 -11.55 5.50 10.42
CA THR A 268 -10.25 5.70 11.10
C THR A 268 -9.53 6.97 10.65
N ASN A 269 -9.42 7.23 9.35
CA ASN A 269 -8.79 8.45 8.85
C ASN A 269 -9.67 9.68 9.10
N GLY A 270 -11.00 9.56 8.96
CA GLY A 270 -11.93 10.62 9.32
C GLY A 270 -11.76 11.05 10.77
N ALA A 271 -11.70 10.09 11.71
CA ALA A 271 -11.44 10.38 13.13
C ALA A 271 -10.10 11.10 13.35
N ASN A 272 -9.02 10.66 12.70
CA ASN A 272 -7.72 11.34 12.78
C ASN A 272 -7.77 12.78 12.25
N LEU A 273 -8.53 13.05 11.18
CA LEU A 273 -8.66 14.39 10.62
C LEU A 273 -9.57 15.29 11.47
N LEU A 274 -10.60 14.76 12.13
CA LEU A 274 -11.43 15.50 13.07
C LEU A 274 -10.59 16.11 14.21
N ALA A 275 -9.63 15.34 14.75
CA ALA A 275 -8.70 15.83 15.77
C ALA A 275 -7.81 17.00 15.31
N ARG A 276 -7.59 17.11 13.99
CA ARG A 276 -6.79 18.20 13.40
C ARG A 276 -7.64 19.41 13.02
N LEU A 277 -8.91 19.20 12.71
CA LEU A 277 -9.85 20.24 12.29
C LEU A 277 -10.42 21.02 13.48
N ARG A 278 -10.67 20.31 14.58
CA ARG A 278 -11.31 20.87 15.77
C ARG A 278 -10.36 20.72 16.95
N GLU A 279 -10.42 21.66 17.89
CA GLU A 279 -9.77 21.48 19.19
C GLU A 279 -10.26 20.18 19.84
N ASN A 280 -9.40 19.54 20.64
CA ASN A 280 -9.66 18.30 21.38
C ASN A 280 -10.73 18.48 22.48
N SER A 281 -11.90 18.99 22.11
CA SER A 281 -13.05 19.12 22.97
C SER A 281 -13.61 17.75 23.32
N PRO A 282 -14.25 17.59 24.49
CA PRO A 282 -14.85 16.32 24.88
C PRO A 282 -15.84 15.75 23.85
N ALA A 283 -16.54 16.61 23.10
CA ALA A 283 -17.46 16.18 22.05
C ALA A 283 -16.72 15.54 20.85
N VAL A 284 -15.60 16.13 20.43
CA VAL A 284 -14.77 15.60 19.34
C VAL A 284 -14.14 14.28 19.74
N LEU A 285 -13.59 14.19 20.97
CA LEU A 285 -12.99 12.96 21.48
C LEU A 285 -14.02 11.82 21.56
N ARG A 286 -15.24 12.08 22.06
CA ARG A 286 -16.34 11.10 22.04
C ARG A 286 -16.69 10.63 20.63
N ARG A 287 -16.74 11.56 19.66
CA ARG A 287 -17.03 11.22 18.27
C ARG A 287 -15.93 10.34 17.66
N MET A 288 -14.66 10.67 17.90
CA MET A 288 -13.53 9.84 17.46
C MET A 288 -13.60 8.45 18.08
N HIS A 289 -13.91 8.35 19.37
CA HIS A 289 -14.03 7.07 20.07
C HIS A 289 -15.08 6.19 19.40
N HIS A 290 -16.25 6.75 19.11
CA HIS A 290 -17.32 6.04 18.41
C HIS A 290 -16.88 5.55 17.02
N LEU A 291 -16.18 6.38 16.25
CA LEU A 291 -15.67 6.00 14.92
C LEU A 291 -14.64 4.86 15.01
N TYR A 292 -13.69 4.93 15.95
CA TYR A 292 -12.69 3.86 16.14
C TYR A 292 -13.33 2.56 16.63
N LYS A 293 -14.26 2.63 17.58
CA LYS A 293 -15.02 1.45 18.03
C LYS A 293 -15.83 0.82 16.91
N ARG A 294 -16.48 1.62 16.07
CA ARG A 294 -17.20 1.11 14.90
C ARG A 294 -16.25 0.43 13.92
N ALA A 295 -15.08 1.03 13.65
CA ALA A 295 -14.06 0.39 12.82
C ALA A 295 -13.60 -0.95 13.43
N GLN A 296 -13.38 -1.01 14.74
CA GLN A 296 -13.04 -2.24 15.48
C GLN A 296 -14.11 -3.32 15.28
N THR A 297 -15.40 -2.98 15.41
CA THR A 297 -16.51 -3.93 15.20
C THR A 297 -16.51 -4.52 13.79
N ILE A 298 -16.06 -3.76 12.80
CA ILE A 298 -16.07 -4.18 11.39
C ILE A 298 -14.85 -5.04 11.04
N VAL A 299 -13.66 -4.67 11.49
CA VAL A 299 -12.41 -5.37 11.10
C VAL A 299 -11.89 -6.35 12.14
N GLY A 300 -12.53 -6.41 13.30
CA GLY A 300 -12.09 -7.16 14.47
C GLY A 300 -10.95 -6.47 15.22
N ASP A 301 -10.38 -7.20 16.17
CA ASP A 301 -9.26 -6.73 16.97
C ASP A 301 -7.98 -6.65 16.13
N ARG A 302 -7.43 -5.44 16.05
CA ARG A 302 -6.21 -5.10 15.30
C ARG A 302 -5.35 -4.18 16.14
N ALA A 303 -4.04 -4.43 16.15
CA ALA A 303 -3.13 -3.67 16.99
C ALA A 303 -3.21 -2.17 16.69
N PHE A 304 -3.26 -1.78 15.41
CA PHE A 304 -3.36 -0.38 15.03
C PHE A 304 -4.64 0.31 15.56
N ILE A 305 -5.78 -0.39 15.68
CA ILE A 305 -7.01 0.22 16.22
C ILE A 305 -6.88 0.44 17.71
N HIS A 306 -6.34 -0.54 18.44
CA HIS A 306 -6.08 -0.40 19.86
C HIS A 306 -5.11 0.74 20.15
N LEU A 307 -4.09 0.96 19.32
CA LEU A 307 -3.21 2.12 19.45
C LEU A 307 -3.93 3.45 19.22
N LYS A 308 -4.91 3.50 18.31
CA LYS A 308 -5.75 4.70 18.11
C LYS A 308 -6.67 4.96 19.30
N LEU A 309 -7.23 3.91 19.89
CA LEU A 309 -8.05 4.00 21.10
C LEU A 309 -7.20 4.40 22.32
N ALA A 310 -6.02 3.80 22.50
CA ALA A 310 -5.07 4.15 23.56
C ALA A 310 -4.70 5.64 23.51
N ALA A 311 -4.31 6.13 22.33
CA ALA A 311 -4.00 7.55 22.13
C ALA A 311 -5.18 8.46 22.52
N LEU A 312 -6.40 8.03 22.21
CA LEU A 312 -7.61 8.76 22.54
C LEU A 312 -7.93 8.74 24.04
N CYS A 313 -7.75 7.62 24.71
CA CYS A 313 -7.88 7.49 26.16
C CYS A 313 -6.89 8.43 26.88
N PHE A 314 -5.63 8.47 26.43
CA PHE A 314 -4.63 9.39 26.98
C PHE A 314 -5.01 10.87 26.74
N MET A 315 -5.48 11.23 25.53
CA MET A 315 -5.97 12.59 25.26
C MET A 315 -7.19 12.96 26.12
N SER A 316 -7.96 11.98 26.58
CA SER A 316 -9.13 12.16 27.44
C SER A 316 -8.82 12.06 28.94
N GLY A 317 -7.56 11.83 29.33
CA GLY A 317 -7.15 11.64 30.72
C GLY A 317 -7.44 10.26 31.32
N MET A 318 -7.93 9.31 30.52
CA MET A 318 -8.30 7.94 30.94
C MET A 318 -7.06 7.04 30.84
N LYS A 319 -6.12 7.21 31.77
CA LYS A 319 -4.80 6.57 31.68
C LYS A 319 -4.86 5.04 31.74
N GLU A 320 -5.64 4.48 32.67
CA GLU A 320 -5.75 3.02 32.87
C GLU A 320 -6.29 2.32 31.61
N GLU A 321 -7.40 2.80 31.04
CA GLU A 321 -7.94 2.29 29.78
C GLU A 321 -6.95 2.45 28.60
N GLY A 322 -6.17 3.53 28.60
CA GLY A 322 -5.12 3.76 27.62
C GLY A 322 -4.02 2.71 27.69
N ASP A 323 -3.58 2.39 28.90
CA ASP A 323 -2.56 1.36 29.17
C ASP A 323 -3.10 -0.04 28.81
N GLU A 324 -4.37 -0.36 29.11
CA GLU A 324 -5.02 -1.61 28.69
C GLU A 324 -5.02 -1.79 27.17
N HIS A 325 -5.40 -0.74 26.42
CA HIS A 325 -5.37 -0.80 24.96
C HIS A 325 -3.96 -0.90 24.39
N LEU A 326 -2.97 -0.26 25.01
CA LEU A 326 -1.57 -0.38 24.60
C LEU A 326 -1.04 -1.81 24.81
N ASN A 327 -1.32 -2.42 25.96
CA ASN A 327 -0.93 -3.79 26.26
C ASN A 327 -1.60 -4.79 25.30
N PHE A 328 -2.90 -4.62 25.05
CA PHE A 328 -3.63 -5.47 24.11
C PHE A 328 -3.09 -5.33 22.68
N ALA A 329 -2.74 -4.12 22.25
CA ALA A 329 -2.09 -3.91 20.96
C ALA A 329 -0.74 -4.62 20.88
N PHE A 330 0.04 -4.61 21.97
CA PHE A 330 1.33 -5.27 22.06
C PHE A 330 1.20 -6.78 21.95
N ASP A 331 0.24 -7.37 22.66
CA ASP A 331 -0.04 -8.81 22.58
C ASP A 331 -0.47 -9.25 21.17
N LEU A 332 -1.22 -8.41 20.46
CA LEU A 332 -1.63 -8.68 19.08
C LEU A 332 -0.48 -8.55 18.08
N ASN A 333 0.31 -7.47 18.17
CA ASN A 333 1.41 -7.20 17.25
C ASN A 333 2.46 -6.27 17.88
N PRO A 334 3.54 -6.86 18.46
CA PRO A 334 4.60 -6.08 19.09
C PRO A 334 5.32 -5.13 18.13
N SER A 335 5.52 -5.54 16.87
CA SER A 335 6.19 -4.74 15.84
C SER A 335 5.45 -3.42 15.57
N VAL A 336 4.12 -3.47 15.49
CA VAL A 336 3.27 -2.29 15.28
C VAL A 336 3.32 -1.34 16.47
N CYS A 337 3.32 -1.87 17.69
CA CYS A 337 3.43 -1.06 18.90
C CYS A 337 4.77 -0.36 19.00
N LYS A 338 5.86 -1.04 18.65
CA LYS A 338 7.20 -0.45 18.60
C LYS A 338 7.25 0.75 17.65
N ILE A 339 6.77 0.57 16.41
CA ILE A 339 6.69 1.66 15.42
C ILE A 339 5.86 2.83 15.97
N PHE A 340 4.73 2.55 16.61
CA PHE A 340 3.86 3.58 17.15
C PHE A 340 4.54 4.39 18.26
N VAL A 341 5.22 3.73 19.19
CA VAL A 341 5.93 4.37 20.30
C VAL A 341 7.11 5.20 19.81
N GLU A 342 7.90 4.68 18.87
CA GLU A 342 8.99 5.44 18.25
C GLU A 342 8.49 6.73 17.58
N ASN A 343 7.31 6.68 16.95
CA ASN A 343 6.73 7.83 16.26
C ASN A 343 6.04 8.84 17.18
N THR A 344 5.52 8.40 18.33
CA THR A 344 4.70 9.24 19.22
C THR A 344 5.42 9.66 20.50
N GLY A 345 6.50 8.96 20.87
CA GLY A 345 7.18 9.14 22.16
C GLY A 345 6.36 8.67 23.36
N MET A 346 5.27 7.92 23.16
CA MET A 346 4.47 7.37 24.26
C MET A 346 5.23 6.25 24.97
N PRO A 347 5.35 6.25 26.32
CA PRO A 347 6.07 5.20 27.03
C PRO A 347 5.29 3.87 26.99
N ILE A 348 5.95 2.77 26.63
CA ILE A 348 5.46 1.41 26.95
C ILE A 348 6.03 1.06 28.32
N ARG A 349 5.15 0.70 29.27
CA ARG A 349 5.59 -0.04 30.46
C ARG A 349 5.78 -1.49 30.04
N LEU A 350 7.03 -1.84 29.73
CA LEU A 350 7.47 -3.23 29.66
C LEU A 350 7.79 -3.62 31.10
N ASP A 351 6.77 -4.05 31.84
CA ASP A 351 6.93 -4.59 33.19
C ASP A 351 7.33 -6.08 33.13
#